data_AF-A0AAD5UCP0-F1
#
_entry.id   AF-A0AAD5UCP0-F1
#
_cell.length_a   1.000
_cell.length_b   1.000
_cell.length_c   1.000
_cell.angle_alpha   90.00
_cell.angle_beta   90.00
_cell.angle_gamma   90.00
#
_symmetry.space_group_name_H-M   'P 1'
#
loop_
_entity.id
_entity.type
_entity.pdbx_description
1 polymer ?
#
loop_
_entity_poly.entity_id
_entity_poly.type
_entity_poly.pdbx_seq_one_letter_code
_entity_poly.pdbx_strand_id
1 'polypeptide(L)'
;FPPPEGSIKDKLHRLDYIGTFFIVVSTVLILIPLELGGSTWAWSDPKTITLLIVGGILALVFVYVEAKVSKFPIIPPRLFEDRSVSLAMLAAFLLGCCFIPLFFYVPTYFQLVNGESATASGLESIPMIFGLVITSIVSGAMVGAQGRYQIWFIIGGTITCTGLALVSILQPTTPKVLEILILFVAGLGVGSIIQVRVYAVQAGVSKDDIASGTSASNFFLNLGGTFGLAIFGTVFNNALDSSLGSEIAAMAKASPKTISSMPNSDWIIQNVSNSLGKGYYFSIATAAAILIIAAFIRDRRLSGEMTVAL
;
A
#
# COMPACT_ATOMS: atom_id res chain seq x y z
N PHE A 1 24.51 -9.39 -14.96
CA PHE A 1 24.91 -8.13 -14.32
C PHE A 1 26.26 -8.34 -13.66
N PRO A 2 27.37 -7.78 -14.18
CA PRO A 2 28.63 -7.80 -13.44
C PRO A 2 28.42 -7.05 -12.11
N PRO A 3 28.90 -7.58 -10.97
CA PRO A 3 28.82 -6.86 -9.71
C PRO A 3 29.57 -5.53 -9.86
N PRO A 4 29.09 -4.44 -9.23
CA PRO A 4 29.77 -3.17 -9.30
C PRO A 4 31.22 -3.34 -8.85
N GLU A 5 32.15 -3.10 -9.77
CA GLU A 5 33.59 -3.09 -9.51
C GLU A 5 33.91 -1.96 -8.52
N GLY A 6 34.78 -2.23 -7.56
CA GLY A 6 35.20 -1.27 -6.54
C GLY A 6 35.17 -1.81 -5.11
N SER A 7 35.90 -1.14 -4.24
CA SER A 7 35.94 -1.43 -2.81
C SER A 7 34.56 -1.17 -2.17
N ILE A 8 34.28 -1.78 -1.02
CA ILE A 8 33.08 -1.51 -0.21
C ILE A 8 32.93 0.00 0.03
N LYS A 9 34.07 0.72 0.19
CA LYS A 9 34.10 2.17 0.37
C LYS A 9 33.57 2.93 -0.85
N ASP A 10 33.87 2.48 -2.06
CA ASP A 10 33.42 3.13 -3.31
C ASP A 10 31.91 2.94 -3.51
N LYS A 11 31.38 1.80 -3.07
CA LYS A 11 29.94 1.52 -3.09
C LYS A 11 29.19 2.40 -2.10
N LEU A 12 29.72 2.59 -0.89
CA LEU A 12 29.14 3.48 0.12
C LEU A 12 29.14 4.94 -0.34
N HIS A 13 30.20 5.41 -1.00
CA HIS A 13 30.25 6.78 -1.55
C HIS A 13 29.24 7.05 -2.68
N ARG A 14 28.67 6.01 -3.30
CA ARG A 14 27.63 6.14 -4.34
C ARG A 14 26.21 6.22 -3.76
N LEU A 15 26.04 6.08 -2.44
CA LEU A 15 24.74 6.23 -1.80
C LEU A 15 24.36 7.70 -1.67
N ASP A 16 23.11 8.01 -1.98
CA ASP A 16 22.56 9.35 -1.77
C ASP A 16 22.09 9.54 -0.32
N TYR A 17 23.04 9.86 0.55
CA TYR A 17 22.75 10.14 1.96
C TYR A 17 21.87 11.37 2.16
N ILE A 18 21.99 12.39 1.29
CA ILE A 18 21.26 13.65 1.43
C ILE A 18 19.79 13.43 1.05
N GLY A 19 19.54 12.82 -0.11
CA GLY A 19 18.21 12.43 -0.54
C GLY A 19 17.55 11.49 0.48
N THR A 20 18.28 10.46 0.93
CA THR A 20 17.80 9.51 1.95
C THR A 20 17.40 10.21 3.26
N PHE A 21 18.20 11.17 3.74
CA PHE A 21 17.87 11.92 4.94
C PHE A 21 16.56 12.70 4.79
N PHE A 22 16.40 13.46 3.71
CA PHE A 22 15.21 14.28 3.51
C PHE A 22 13.94 13.44 3.33
N ILE A 23 14.00 12.33 2.60
CA ILE A 23 12.81 11.48 2.41
C ILE A 23 12.41 10.77 3.70
N VAL A 24 13.37 10.28 4.49
CA VAL A 24 13.07 9.63 5.78
C VAL A 24 12.48 10.64 6.76
N VAL A 25 13.12 11.79 6.93
CA VAL A 25 12.64 12.81 7.88
C VAL A 25 11.29 13.37 7.44
N SER A 26 11.10 13.70 6.17
CA SER A 26 9.79 14.16 5.68
C SER A 26 8.69 13.13 5.90
N THR A 27 8.95 11.86 5.58
CA THR A 27 7.98 10.77 5.77
C THR A 27 7.59 10.63 7.24
N VAL A 28 8.56 10.62 8.17
CA VAL A 28 8.28 10.54 9.61
C VAL A 28 7.47 11.74 10.10
N LEU A 29 7.85 12.96 9.71
CA LEU A 29 7.15 14.17 10.13
C LEU A 29 5.72 14.26 9.59
N ILE A 30 5.42 13.65 8.43
CA ILE A 30 4.05 13.59 7.91
C ILE A 30 3.27 12.46 8.58
N LEU A 31 3.87 11.29 8.81
CA LEU A 31 3.16 10.12 9.34
C LEU A 31 2.74 10.28 10.80
N ILE A 32 3.59 10.86 11.67
CA ILE A 32 3.25 11.07 13.08
C ILE A 32 1.92 11.84 13.26
N PRO A 33 1.74 13.04 12.69
CA PRO A 33 0.49 13.77 12.81
C PRO A 33 -0.67 13.09 12.05
N LEU A 34 -0.38 12.29 11.03
CA LEU A 34 -1.41 11.50 10.35
C LEU A 34 -1.98 10.48 11.33
N GLU A 35 -1.12 9.66 11.94
CA GLU A 35 -1.49 8.56 12.84
C GLU A 35 -2.12 9.02 14.17
N LEU A 36 -1.61 10.13 14.72
CA LEU A 36 -2.07 10.66 16.01
C LEU A 36 -3.22 11.68 15.86
N GLY A 37 -3.43 12.18 14.65
CA GLY A 37 -4.41 13.22 14.32
C GLY A 37 -5.85 12.78 14.51
N GLY A 38 -6.62 13.57 15.26
CA GLY A 38 -8.04 13.34 15.55
C GLY A 38 -8.31 12.47 16.77
N SER A 39 -7.33 11.69 17.25
CA SER A 39 -7.47 10.86 18.45
C SER A 39 -6.72 11.49 19.63
N THR A 40 -5.38 11.43 19.65
CA THR A 40 -4.58 12.00 20.75
C THR A 40 -4.28 13.48 20.53
N TRP A 41 -4.02 13.88 19.29
CA TRP A 41 -3.78 15.28 18.93
C TRP A 41 -4.93 15.81 18.09
N ALA A 42 -5.42 17.01 18.39
CA ALA A 42 -6.39 17.66 17.52
C ALA A 42 -5.76 17.97 16.15
N TRP A 43 -6.54 17.86 15.08
CA TRP A 43 -6.11 18.31 13.75
C TRP A 43 -5.76 19.80 13.71
N SER A 44 -6.37 20.59 14.59
CA SER A 44 -6.12 22.03 14.77
C SER A 44 -4.95 22.33 15.71
N ASP A 45 -4.31 21.34 16.33
CA ASP A 45 -3.15 21.58 17.21
C ASP A 45 -1.99 22.17 16.37
N PRO A 46 -1.40 23.30 16.79
CA PRO A 46 -0.24 23.89 16.12
C PRO A 46 0.89 22.88 15.86
N LYS A 47 1.10 21.90 16.73
CA LYS A 47 2.13 20.87 16.56
C LYS A 47 1.83 19.97 15.35
N THR A 48 0.59 19.50 15.23
CA THR A 48 0.13 18.69 14.10
C THR A 48 0.33 19.43 12.78
N ILE A 49 -0.11 20.69 12.72
CA ILE A 49 0.01 21.53 11.53
C ILE A 49 1.49 21.81 11.20
N THR A 50 2.31 22.11 12.20
CA THR A 50 3.75 22.38 12.01
C THR A 50 4.47 21.17 11.44
N LEU A 51 4.21 19.97 11.98
CA LEU A 51 4.83 18.73 11.49
C LEU A 51 4.44 18.42 10.05
N LEU A 52 3.16 18.60 9.69
CA LEU A 52 2.68 18.43 8.32
C LEU A 52 3.32 19.43 7.34
N ILE A 53 3.40 20.71 7.73
CA ILE A 53 4.00 21.76 6.89
C ILE A 53 5.49 21.51 6.72
N VAL A 54 6.24 21.29 7.82
CA VAL A 54 7.68 21.05 7.75
C VAL A 54 7.97 19.76 7.00
N GLY A 55 7.22 18.69 7.25
CA GLY A 55 7.33 17.43 6.51
C GLY A 55 7.07 17.63 5.01
N GLY A 56 6.03 18.38 4.63
CA GLY A 56 5.74 18.72 3.24
C GLY A 56 6.84 19.55 2.58
N ILE A 57 7.39 20.55 3.28
CA ILE A 57 8.54 21.34 2.79
C ILE A 57 9.75 20.43 2.58
N LEU A 58 10.07 19.54 3.52
CA LEU A 58 11.19 18.62 3.38
C LEU A 58 10.98 17.61 2.25
N ALA A 59 9.74 17.19 1.97
CA ALA A 59 9.42 16.37 0.80
C ALA A 59 9.67 17.13 -0.52
N LEU A 60 9.31 18.41 -0.58
CA LEU A 60 9.64 19.26 -1.74
C LEU A 60 11.15 19.48 -1.88
N VAL A 61 11.87 19.65 -0.77
CA VAL A 61 13.34 19.72 -0.74
C VAL A 61 13.95 18.41 -1.23
N PHE A 62 13.42 17.26 -0.82
CA PHE A 62 13.84 15.95 -1.33
C PHE A 62 13.70 15.90 -2.85
N VAL A 63 12.52 16.24 -3.39
CA VAL A 63 12.30 16.26 -4.85
C VAL A 63 13.29 17.18 -5.55
N TYR A 64 13.60 18.35 -4.98
CA TYR A 64 14.58 19.27 -5.55
C TYR A 64 16.02 18.71 -5.50
N VAL A 65 16.42 18.13 -4.37
CA VAL A 65 17.75 17.53 -4.18
C VAL A 65 17.94 16.37 -5.15
N GLU A 66 16.94 15.52 -5.27
CA GLU A 66 16.94 14.37 -6.16
C GLU A 66 17.03 14.80 -7.63
N ALA A 67 16.29 15.84 -8.00
CA ALA A 67 16.21 16.33 -9.36
C ALA A 67 17.45 17.11 -9.82
N LYS A 68 18.14 17.82 -8.93
CA LYS A 68 19.18 18.80 -9.31
C LYS A 68 20.53 18.66 -8.61
N VAL A 69 20.58 18.05 -7.43
CA VAL A 69 21.78 18.08 -6.57
C VAL A 69 22.47 16.71 -6.52
N SER A 70 21.70 15.63 -6.51
CA SER A 70 22.23 14.28 -6.36
C SER A 70 23.03 13.83 -7.58
N LYS A 71 24.26 13.34 -7.33
CA LYS A 71 25.10 12.71 -8.37
C LYS A 71 24.68 11.27 -8.66
N PHE A 72 24.07 10.60 -7.68
CA PHE A 72 23.61 9.21 -7.74
C PHE A 72 22.21 9.13 -7.12
N PRO A 73 21.19 9.70 -7.77
CA PRO A 73 19.84 9.73 -7.23
C PRO A 73 19.32 8.31 -6.96
N ILE A 74 18.61 8.17 -5.85
CA ILE A 74 17.83 6.98 -5.48
C ILE A 74 16.80 6.66 -6.58
N ILE A 75 16.13 7.69 -7.10
CA ILE A 75 15.16 7.60 -8.17
C ILE A 75 15.61 8.53 -9.30
N PRO A 76 16.27 8.01 -10.34
CA PRO A 76 16.73 8.82 -11.45
C PRO A 76 15.57 9.61 -12.08
N PRO A 77 15.60 10.96 -12.11
CA PRO A 77 14.50 11.78 -12.61
C PRO A 77 14.11 11.46 -14.06
N ARG A 78 15.08 11.01 -14.85
CA ARG A 78 14.89 10.54 -16.24
C ARG A 78 13.87 9.40 -16.38
N LEU A 79 13.64 8.61 -15.32
CA LEU A 79 12.60 7.58 -15.33
C LEU A 79 11.18 8.16 -15.47
N PHE A 80 10.98 9.41 -15.04
CA PHE A 80 9.69 10.09 -15.11
C PHE A 80 9.44 10.81 -16.44
N GLU A 81 10.44 10.87 -17.33
CA GLU A 81 10.23 11.39 -18.70
C GLU A 81 9.25 10.49 -19.47
N ASP A 82 9.24 9.20 -19.14
CA ASP A 82 8.27 8.28 -19.68
C ASP A 82 6.95 8.33 -18.90
N ARG A 83 5.88 8.70 -19.60
CA ARG A 83 4.54 8.79 -19.02
C ARG A 83 4.03 7.44 -18.51
N SER A 84 4.28 6.33 -19.21
CA SER A 84 3.81 5.01 -18.77
C SER A 84 4.57 4.56 -17.51
N VAL A 85 5.88 4.83 -17.43
CA VAL A 85 6.68 4.57 -16.21
C VAL A 85 6.17 5.40 -15.04
N SER A 86 5.94 6.70 -15.24
CA SER A 86 5.40 7.59 -14.20
C SER A 86 4.04 7.12 -13.67
N LEU A 87 3.14 6.73 -14.56
CA LEU A 87 1.83 6.20 -14.18
C LEU A 87 1.94 4.84 -13.49
N ALA A 88 2.90 3.99 -13.87
CA ALA A 88 3.17 2.72 -13.18
C ALA A 88 3.74 2.94 -11.77
N MET A 89 4.58 3.97 -11.56
CA MET A 89 5.05 4.38 -10.23
C MET A 89 3.90 4.90 -9.36
N LEU A 90 3.03 5.73 -9.93
CA LEU A 90 1.82 6.18 -9.24
C LEU A 90 0.89 5.01 -8.91
N ALA A 91 0.71 4.05 -9.82
CA ALA A 91 -0.04 2.84 -9.56
C ALA A 91 0.58 2.00 -8.43
N ALA A 92 1.92 1.93 -8.36
CA ALA A 92 2.62 1.27 -7.26
C ALA A 92 2.30 1.94 -5.92
N PHE A 93 2.38 3.27 -5.85
CA PHE A 93 2.01 4.03 -4.66
C PHE A 93 0.55 3.80 -4.25
N LEU A 94 -0.41 3.96 -5.18
CA LEU A 94 -1.83 3.78 -4.91
C LEU A 94 -2.18 2.33 -4.50
N LEU A 95 -1.51 1.35 -5.11
CA LEU A 95 -1.64 -0.05 -4.73
C LEU A 95 -1.11 -0.26 -3.31
N GLY A 96 0.00 0.40 -2.95
CA GLY A 96 0.52 0.38 -1.59
C GLY A 96 -0.53 0.86 -0.59
N CYS A 97 -1.18 1.99 -0.90
CA CYS A 97 -2.22 2.60 -0.07
C CYS A 97 -3.43 1.70 0.21
N CYS A 98 -3.64 0.62 -0.55
CA CYS A 98 -4.72 -0.33 -0.29
C CYS A 98 -4.23 -1.72 0.11
N PHE A 99 -3.13 -2.20 -0.48
CA PHE A 99 -2.57 -3.52 -0.19
C PHE A 99 -2.04 -3.63 1.24
N ILE A 100 -1.23 -2.67 1.69
CA ILE A 100 -0.63 -2.77 3.03
C ILE A 100 -1.70 -2.68 4.12
N PRO A 101 -2.66 -1.73 4.09
CA PRO A 101 -3.76 -1.73 5.06
C PRO A 101 -4.55 -3.03 5.05
N LEU A 102 -4.88 -3.56 3.87
CA LEU A 102 -5.58 -4.85 3.75
C LEU A 102 -4.78 -5.99 4.43
N PHE A 103 -3.48 -6.06 4.19
CA PHE A 103 -2.62 -7.09 4.77
C PHE A 103 -2.50 -6.98 6.30
N PHE A 104 -2.51 -5.77 6.86
CA PHE A 104 -2.42 -5.54 8.31
C PHE A 104 -3.77 -5.67 9.01
N TYR A 105 -4.84 -5.15 8.42
CA TYR A 105 -6.14 -5.01 9.09
C TYR A 105 -7.09 -6.19 8.90
N VAL A 106 -6.87 -7.08 7.92
CA VAL A 106 -7.62 -8.35 7.84
C VAL A 106 -7.31 -9.27 9.03
N PRO A 107 -6.05 -9.59 9.37
CA PRO A 107 -5.75 -10.35 10.58
C PRO A 107 -6.23 -9.63 11.85
N THR A 108 -6.12 -8.30 11.87
CA THR A 108 -6.61 -7.47 12.98
C THR A 108 -8.12 -7.58 13.14
N TYR A 109 -8.87 -7.66 12.04
CA TYR A 109 -10.32 -7.91 12.06
C TYR A 109 -10.63 -9.24 12.76
N PHE A 110 -9.98 -10.34 12.37
CA PHE A 110 -10.22 -11.64 13.00
C PHE A 110 -9.83 -11.68 14.48
N GLN A 111 -8.75 -10.98 14.85
CA GLN A 111 -8.37 -10.88 16.25
C GLN A 111 -9.40 -10.07 17.06
N LEU A 112 -9.76 -8.86 16.62
CA LEU A 112 -10.61 -7.95 17.40
C LEU A 112 -12.11 -8.29 17.32
N VAL A 113 -12.59 -8.80 16.18
CA VAL A 113 -14.01 -9.07 15.93
C VAL A 113 -14.37 -10.51 16.24
N ASN A 114 -13.59 -11.47 15.75
CA ASN A 114 -13.86 -12.90 15.97
C ASN A 114 -13.22 -13.44 17.26
N GLY A 115 -12.37 -12.65 17.93
CA GLY A 115 -11.68 -13.08 19.14
C GLY A 115 -10.60 -14.14 18.90
N GLU A 116 -10.14 -14.28 17.66
CA GLU A 116 -9.20 -15.31 17.26
C GLU A 116 -7.77 -15.02 17.78
N SER A 117 -6.98 -16.08 17.96
CA SER A 117 -5.55 -15.92 18.25
C SER A 117 -4.79 -15.35 17.04
N ALA A 118 -3.62 -14.77 17.28
CA ALA A 118 -2.74 -14.29 16.20
C ALA A 118 -2.46 -15.39 15.15
N THR A 119 -2.19 -16.62 15.58
CA THR A 119 -1.97 -17.77 14.69
C THR A 119 -3.21 -18.12 13.87
N ALA A 120 -4.39 -18.14 14.49
CA ALA A 120 -5.65 -18.43 13.80
C ALA A 120 -6.00 -17.34 12.79
N SER A 121 -5.91 -16.06 13.17
CA SER A 121 -6.17 -14.95 12.24
C SER A 121 -5.25 -14.93 11.01
N GLY A 122 -4.00 -15.38 11.18
CA GLY A 122 -3.07 -15.56 10.06
C GLY A 122 -3.49 -16.69 9.13
N LEU A 123 -3.98 -17.81 9.69
CA LEU A 123 -4.53 -18.93 8.92
C LEU A 123 -5.78 -18.49 8.12
N GLU A 124 -6.64 -17.68 8.73
CA GLU A 124 -7.84 -17.16 8.07
C GLU A 124 -7.53 -16.15 6.96
N SER A 125 -6.33 -15.57 6.97
CA SER A 125 -5.87 -14.66 5.91
C SER A 125 -5.28 -15.39 4.69
N ILE A 126 -5.11 -16.72 4.76
CA ILE A 126 -4.54 -17.51 3.65
C ILE A 126 -5.31 -17.37 2.34
N PRO A 127 -6.65 -17.41 2.28
CA PRO A 127 -7.39 -17.28 1.03
C PRO A 127 -7.01 -16.01 0.25
N MET A 128 -6.81 -14.89 0.95
CA MET A 128 -6.35 -13.65 0.34
C MET A 128 -4.95 -13.80 -0.26
N ILE A 129 -4.00 -14.36 0.49
CA ILE A 129 -2.64 -14.59 0.00
C ILE A 129 -2.65 -15.56 -1.19
N PHE A 130 -3.52 -16.57 -1.17
CA PHE A 130 -3.64 -17.54 -2.24
C PHE A 130 -4.15 -16.90 -3.54
N GLY A 131 -5.21 -16.07 -3.46
CA GLY A 131 -5.70 -15.30 -4.60
C GLY A 131 -4.64 -14.33 -5.14
N LEU A 132 -3.90 -13.69 -4.24
CA LEU A 132 -2.78 -12.79 -4.56
C LEU A 132 -1.71 -13.53 -5.39
N VAL A 133 -1.22 -14.67 -4.89
CA VAL A 133 -0.15 -15.44 -5.53
C VAL A 133 -0.57 -15.94 -6.91
N ILE A 134 -1.78 -16.51 -7.02
CA ILE A 134 -2.31 -17.02 -8.29
C ILE A 134 -2.31 -15.91 -9.35
N THR A 135 -2.92 -14.78 -9.04
CA THR A 135 -3.06 -13.69 -10.02
C THR A 135 -1.75 -12.98 -10.28
N SER A 136 -0.84 -12.88 -9.32
CA SER A 136 0.51 -12.37 -9.58
C SER A 136 1.27 -13.23 -10.58
N ILE A 137 1.21 -14.56 -10.45
CA ILE A 137 1.87 -15.47 -11.39
C ILE A 137 1.20 -15.40 -12.77
N VAL A 138 -0.13 -15.51 -12.81
CA VAL A 138 -0.90 -15.51 -14.06
C VAL A 138 -0.74 -14.19 -14.81
N SER A 139 -0.93 -13.05 -14.14
CA SER A 139 -0.78 -11.73 -14.77
C SER A 139 0.66 -11.51 -15.25
N GLY A 140 1.66 -11.86 -14.46
CA GLY A 140 3.07 -11.75 -14.86
C GLY A 140 3.39 -12.58 -16.10
N ALA A 141 3.00 -13.87 -16.11
CA ALA A 141 3.22 -14.76 -17.24
C ALA A 141 2.47 -14.30 -18.51
N MET A 142 1.22 -13.86 -18.37
CA MET A 142 0.42 -13.36 -19.48
C MET A 142 0.96 -12.05 -20.05
N VAL A 143 1.42 -11.12 -19.20
CA VAL A 143 2.08 -9.89 -19.65
C VAL A 143 3.40 -10.21 -20.34
N GLY A 144 4.20 -11.12 -19.80
CA GLY A 144 5.45 -11.57 -20.43
C GLY A 144 5.23 -12.15 -21.83
N ALA A 145 4.18 -12.96 -22.01
CA ALA A 145 3.85 -13.59 -23.29
C ALA A 145 3.19 -12.63 -24.30
N GLN A 146 2.26 -11.78 -23.86
CA GLN A 146 1.43 -10.96 -24.75
C GLN A 146 1.96 -9.54 -24.95
N GLY A 147 2.80 -9.05 -24.02
CA GLY A 147 3.29 -7.67 -24.01
C GLY A 147 2.22 -6.61 -23.75
N ARG A 148 1.05 -7.00 -23.23
CA ARG A 148 -0.10 -6.13 -22.94
C ARG A 148 -0.34 -6.07 -21.44
N TYR A 149 0.01 -4.97 -20.80
CA TYR A 149 -0.11 -4.80 -19.34
C TYR A 149 -1.24 -3.84 -18.95
N GLN A 150 -1.68 -2.95 -19.84
CA GLN A 150 -2.77 -2.00 -19.58
C GLN A 150 -4.06 -2.71 -19.14
N ILE A 151 -4.42 -3.80 -19.82
CA ILE A 151 -5.64 -4.58 -19.51
C ILE A 151 -5.63 -5.11 -18.08
N TRP A 152 -4.46 -5.48 -17.56
CA TRP A 152 -4.32 -6.01 -16.21
C TRP A 152 -4.43 -4.95 -15.12
N PHE A 153 -4.09 -3.69 -15.42
CA PHE A 153 -4.41 -2.57 -14.53
C PHE A 153 -5.92 -2.36 -14.41
N ILE A 154 -6.67 -2.52 -15.51
CA ILE A 154 -8.13 -2.37 -15.52
C ILE A 154 -8.79 -3.54 -14.77
N ILE A 155 -8.43 -4.78 -15.11
CA ILE A 155 -8.97 -5.98 -14.46
C ILE A 155 -8.61 -5.97 -12.97
N GLY A 156 -7.32 -5.81 -12.67
CA GLY A 156 -6.81 -5.77 -11.31
C GLY A 156 -7.45 -4.65 -10.49
N GLY A 157 -7.50 -3.42 -11.01
CA GLY A 157 -8.11 -2.29 -10.31
C GLY A 157 -9.59 -2.51 -10.01
N THR A 158 -10.32 -3.15 -10.93
CA THR A 158 -11.77 -3.43 -10.76
C THR A 158 -11.96 -4.46 -9.67
N ILE A 159 -11.20 -5.55 -9.72
CA ILE A 159 -11.28 -6.64 -8.74
C ILE A 159 -10.79 -6.15 -7.37
N THR A 160 -9.72 -5.34 -7.30
CA THR A 160 -9.22 -4.75 -6.04
C THR A 160 -10.27 -3.83 -5.44
N CYS A 161 -10.85 -2.92 -6.22
CA CYS A 161 -11.90 -2.01 -5.74
C CYS A 161 -13.11 -2.80 -5.22
N THR A 162 -13.53 -3.83 -5.95
CA THR A 162 -14.66 -4.69 -5.56
C THR A 162 -14.33 -5.49 -4.30
N GLY A 163 -13.16 -6.11 -4.24
CA GLY A 163 -12.71 -6.90 -3.09
C GLY A 163 -12.58 -6.06 -1.82
N LEU A 164 -12.00 -4.85 -1.92
CA LEU A 164 -11.92 -3.92 -0.79
C LEU A 164 -13.30 -3.44 -0.34
N ALA A 165 -14.22 -3.19 -1.28
CA ALA A 165 -15.61 -2.85 -0.96
C ALA A 165 -16.31 -4.00 -0.22
N LEU A 166 -16.11 -5.24 -0.66
CA LEU A 166 -16.65 -6.43 0.02
C LEU A 166 -16.03 -6.63 1.41
N VAL A 167 -14.72 -6.44 1.56
CA VAL A 167 -14.04 -6.48 2.87
C VAL A 167 -14.58 -5.40 3.81
N SER A 168 -14.87 -4.21 3.28
CA SER A 168 -15.38 -3.08 4.09
C SER A 168 -16.76 -3.30 4.72
N ILE A 169 -17.52 -4.28 4.22
CA ILE A 169 -18.85 -4.62 4.71
C ILE A 169 -18.88 -5.96 5.46
N LEU A 170 -17.72 -6.56 5.77
CA LEU A 170 -17.65 -7.75 6.60
C LEU A 170 -18.27 -7.49 7.96
N GLN A 171 -19.18 -8.38 8.36
CA GLN A 171 -19.85 -8.37 9.65
C GLN A 171 -19.43 -9.56 10.52
N PRO A 172 -19.55 -9.47 11.85
CA PRO A 172 -19.24 -10.58 12.76
C PRO A 172 -20.09 -11.83 12.48
N THR A 173 -21.27 -11.65 11.89
CA THR A 173 -22.23 -12.71 11.53
C THR A 173 -22.01 -13.29 10.13
N THR A 174 -20.98 -12.83 9.42
CA THR A 174 -20.70 -13.26 8.03
C THR A 174 -20.42 -14.76 7.99
N PRO A 175 -21.10 -15.55 7.14
CA PRO A 175 -20.81 -16.96 7.00
C PRO A 175 -19.37 -17.20 6.54
N LYS A 176 -18.71 -18.20 7.12
CA LYS A 176 -17.27 -18.47 6.88
C LYS A 176 -16.91 -18.65 5.40
N VAL A 177 -17.79 -19.31 4.63
CA VAL A 177 -17.60 -19.50 3.20
C VAL A 177 -17.58 -18.16 2.45
N LEU A 178 -18.46 -17.23 2.83
CA LEU A 178 -18.52 -15.91 2.20
C LEU A 178 -17.28 -15.09 2.53
N GLU A 179 -16.81 -15.15 3.77
CA GLU A 179 -15.57 -14.52 4.20
C GLU A 179 -14.35 -14.99 3.38
N ILE A 180 -14.20 -16.31 3.20
CA ILE A 180 -13.14 -16.91 2.37
C ILE A 180 -13.21 -16.39 0.93
N LEU A 181 -14.41 -16.34 0.34
CA LEU A 181 -14.61 -15.83 -1.02
C LEU A 181 -14.28 -14.34 -1.14
N ILE A 182 -14.70 -13.52 -0.19
CA ILE A 182 -14.42 -12.08 -0.16
C ILE A 182 -12.91 -11.85 -0.09
N LEU A 183 -12.22 -12.54 0.82
CA LEU A 183 -10.76 -12.43 0.97
C LEU A 183 -10.03 -12.92 -0.27
N PHE A 184 -10.46 -14.04 -0.85
CA PHE A 184 -9.90 -14.56 -2.09
C PHE A 184 -10.03 -13.54 -3.23
N VAL A 185 -11.21 -12.93 -3.42
CA VAL A 185 -11.44 -11.88 -4.43
C VAL A 185 -10.57 -10.65 -4.20
N ALA A 186 -10.45 -10.18 -2.96
CA ALA A 186 -9.56 -9.07 -2.63
C ALA A 186 -8.09 -9.39 -2.98
N GLY A 187 -7.64 -10.61 -2.67
CA GLY A 187 -6.34 -11.13 -3.06
C GLY A 187 -6.12 -11.15 -4.57
N LEU A 188 -7.08 -11.69 -5.34
CA LEU A 188 -7.03 -11.74 -6.80
C LEU A 188 -6.79 -10.35 -7.41
N GLY A 189 -7.50 -9.33 -6.91
CA GLY A 189 -7.37 -7.98 -7.46
C GLY A 189 -5.97 -7.41 -7.26
N VAL A 190 -5.51 -7.41 -6.01
CA VAL A 190 -4.20 -6.84 -5.66
C VAL A 190 -3.09 -7.59 -6.40
N GLY A 191 -3.15 -8.93 -6.41
CA GLY A 191 -2.14 -9.77 -7.04
C GLY A 191 -2.01 -9.53 -8.54
N SER A 192 -3.12 -9.20 -9.21
CA SER A 192 -3.14 -8.87 -10.65
C SER A 192 -2.35 -7.61 -10.99
N ILE A 193 -2.15 -6.68 -10.05
CA ILE A 193 -1.42 -5.42 -10.31
C ILE A 193 0.05 -5.55 -9.85
N ILE A 194 0.34 -6.42 -8.87
CA ILE A 194 1.66 -6.47 -8.23
C ILE A 194 2.79 -6.66 -9.23
N GLN A 195 2.68 -7.64 -10.12
CA GLN A 195 3.74 -7.92 -11.10
C GLN A 195 3.65 -6.98 -12.30
N VAL A 196 2.43 -6.65 -12.72
CA VAL A 196 2.15 -5.84 -13.90
C VAL A 196 2.76 -4.44 -13.80
N ARG A 197 2.74 -3.83 -12.61
CA ARG A 197 3.42 -2.54 -12.39
C ARG A 197 4.93 -2.62 -12.64
N VAL A 198 5.56 -3.72 -12.22
CA VAL A 198 7.01 -3.92 -12.39
C VAL A 198 7.31 -4.09 -13.88
N TYR A 199 6.53 -4.91 -14.59
CA TYR A 199 6.64 -5.05 -16.05
C TYR A 199 6.47 -3.71 -16.78
N ALA A 200 5.48 -2.90 -16.42
CA ALA A 200 5.23 -1.61 -17.05
C ALA A 200 6.43 -0.65 -16.89
N VAL A 201 7.06 -0.65 -15.71
CA VAL A 201 8.30 0.10 -15.48
C VAL A 201 9.44 -0.44 -16.33
N GLN A 202 9.68 -1.76 -16.29
CA GLN A 202 10.76 -2.40 -17.03
C GLN A 202 10.63 -2.20 -18.55
N ALA A 203 9.41 -2.17 -19.08
CA ALA A 203 9.14 -1.94 -20.49
C ALA A 203 9.39 -0.49 -20.95
N GLY A 204 9.39 0.48 -20.02
CA GLY A 204 9.53 1.90 -20.32
C GLY A 204 10.91 2.48 -20.05
N VAL A 205 11.84 1.71 -19.49
CA VAL A 205 13.18 2.16 -19.10
C VAL A 205 14.28 1.50 -19.94
N SER A 206 15.47 2.10 -19.97
CA SER A 206 16.64 1.50 -20.59
C SER A 206 17.13 0.27 -19.80
N LYS A 207 17.88 -0.64 -20.44
CA LYS A 207 18.41 -1.84 -19.79
C LYS A 207 19.24 -1.55 -18.53
N ASP A 208 20.00 -0.46 -18.57
CA ASP A 208 20.85 -0.02 -17.44
C ASP A 208 20.02 0.48 -16.26
N ASP A 209 18.78 0.91 -16.52
CA ASP A 209 17.87 1.48 -15.52
C ASP A 209 16.81 0.48 -15.03
N ILE A 210 16.75 -0.76 -15.52
CA ILE A 210 15.77 -1.79 -15.10
C ILE A 210 15.81 -2.02 -13.58
N ALA A 211 17.01 -2.12 -13.01
CA ALA A 211 17.18 -2.35 -11.58
C ALA A 211 16.73 -1.14 -10.75
N SER A 212 17.12 0.07 -11.18
CA SER A 212 16.74 1.33 -10.54
C SER A 212 15.23 1.56 -10.62
N GLY A 213 14.61 1.34 -11.80
CA GLY A 213 13.17 1.44 -11.99
C GLY A 213 12.40 0.44 -11.14
N THR A 214 12.81 -0.83 -11.10
CA THR A 214 12.16 -1.85 -10.27
C THR A 214 12.23 -1.48 -8.78
N SER A 215 13.40 -1.00 -8.33
CA SER A 215 13.60 -0.54 -6.96
C SER A 215 12.75 0.68 -6.63
N ALA A 216 12.67 1.66 -7.53
CA ALA A 216 11.80 2.82 -7.40
C ALA A 216 10.32 2.40 -7.31
N SER A 217 9.87 1.44 -8.11
CA SER A 217 8.49 0.93 -8.05
C SER A 217 8.17 0.30 -6.69
N ASN A 218 9.09 -0.49 -6.15
CA ASN A 218 8.93 -1.06 -4.82
C ASN A 218 9.02 0.02 -3.72
N PHE A 219 9.86 1.03 -3.89
CA PHE A 219 9.92 2.17 -2.98
C PHE A 219 8.56 2.89 -2.95
N PHE A 220 7.96 3.21 -4.10
CA PHE A 220 6.64 3.84 -4.16
C PHE A 220 5.55 2.96 -3.55
N LEU A 221 5.57 1.64 -3.78
CA LEU A 221 4.65 0.70 -3.11
C LEU A 221 4.76 0.81 -1.58
N ASN A 222 5.96 0.74 -1.03
CA ASN A 222 6.17 0.79 0.42
C ASN A 222 5.82 2.16 0.99
N LEU A 223 6.18 3.24 0.29
CA LEU A 223 5.83 4.60 0.67
C LEU A 223 4.31 4.76 0.73
N GLY A 224 3.60 4.37 -0.33
CA GLY A 224 2.15 4.41 -0.39
C GLY A 224 1.50 3.52 0.66
N GLY A 225 2.06 2.36 0.94
CA GLY A 225 1.58 1.48 2.01
C GLY A 225 1.77 2.05 3.40
N THR A 226 2.85 2.79 3.64
CA THR A 226 3.07 3.46 4.92
C THR A 226 2.03 4.57 5.13
N PHE A 227 1.78 5.40 4.12
CA PHE A 227 0.71 6.41 4.16
C PHE A 227 -0.68 5.78 4.28
N GLY A 228 -0.96 4.74 3.50
CA GLY A 228 -2.23 4.04 3.53
C GLY A 228 -2.52 3.42 4.89
N LEU A 229 -1.50 2.82 5.53
CA LEU A 229 -1.65 2.22 6.84
C LEU A 229 -1.94 3.27 7.91
N ALA A 230 -1.21 4.39 7.89
CA ALA A 230 -1.45 5.50 8.80
C ALA A 230 -2.85 6.11 8.62
N ILE A 231 -3.27 6.38 7.37
CA ILE A 231 -4.60 6.93 7.08
C ILE A 231 -5.69 5.95 7.50
N PHE A 232 -5.55 4.66 7.19
CA PHE A 232 -6.49 3.63 7.62
C PHE A 232 -6.62 3.63 9.14
N GLY A 233 -5.49 3.56 9.85
CA GLY A 233 -5.47 3.53 11.32
C GLY A 233 -6.12 4.77 11.93
N THR A 234 -5.90 5.92 11.33
CA THR A 234 -6.51 7.19 11.72
C THR A 234 -8.02 7.19 11.55
N VAL A 235 -8.51 6.74 10.40
CA VAL A 235 -9.95 6.63 10.13
C VAL A 235 -10.59 5.61 11.07
N PHE A 236 -9.96 4.45 11.26
CA PHE A 236 -10.39 3.41 12.17
C PHE A 236 -10.48 3.93 13.61
N ASN A 237 -9.41 4.56 14.12
CA ASN A 237 -9.35 5.10 15.48
C ASN A 237 -10.42 6.17 15.71
N ASN A 238 -10.54 7.15 14.79
CA ASN A 238 -11.52 8.21 14.91
C ASN A 238 -12.97 7.67 14.82
N ALA A 239 -13.23 6.70 13.93
CA ALA A 239 -14.52 6.04 13.85
C ALA A 239 -14.86 5.29 15.14
N LEU A 240 -13.89 4.54 15.69
CA LEU A 240 -14.08 3.76 16.89
C LEU A 240 -14.29 4.64 18.12
N ASP A 241 -13.45 5.67 18.29
CA ASP A 241 -13.55 6.65 19.37
C ASP A 241 -14.90 7.39 19.30
N SER A 242 -15.39 7.72 18.10
CA SER A 242 -16.71 8.35 17.91
C SER A 242 -17.90 7.43 18.23
N SER A 243 -17.75 6.12 18.02
CA SER A 243 -18.81 5.13 18.23
C SER A 243 -18.88 4.62 19.68
N LEU A 244 -17.73 4.45 20.33
CA LEU A 244 -17.60 3.80 21.64
C LEU A 244 -17.21 4.76 22.77
N GLY A 245 -16.69 5.95 22.44
CA GLY A 245 -15.97 6.79 23.39
C GLY A 245 -14.53 6.31 23.59
N SER A 246 -13.62 7.25 23.89
CA SER A 246 -12.17 7.03 23.90
C SER A 246 -11.70 5.93 24.87
N GLU A 247 -12.35 5.81 26.03
CA GLU A 247 -11.96 4.83 27.06
C GLU A 247 -12.31 3.39 26.63
N ILE A 248 -13.55 3.16 26.16
CA ILE A 248 -13.98 1.85 25.66
C ILE A 248 -13.22 1.48 24.40
N ALA A 249 -13.00 2.44 23.49
CA ALA A 249 -12.20 2.23 22.30
C ALA A 249 -10.76 1.81 22.63
N ALA A 250 -10.11 2.45 23.61
CA ALA A 250 -8.76 2.08 24.04
C ALA A 250 -8.73 0.64 24.61
N MET A 251 -9.71 0.26 25.42
CA MET A 251 -9.79 -1.10 25.96
C MET A 251 -10.09 -2.15 24.87
N ALA A 252 -10.96 -1.83 23.91
CA ALA A 252 -11.28 -2.72 22.79
C ALA A 252 -10.06 -2.98 21.90
N LYS A 253 -9.19 -1.97 21.71
CA LYS A 253 -7.94 -2.11 20.96
C LYS A 253 -6.87 -2.92 21.71
N ALA A 254 -6.91 -2.95 23.04
CA ALA A 254 -5.86 -3.57 23.85
C ALA A 254 -5.90 -5.10 23.86
N SER A 255 -7.08 -5.72 23.93
CA SER A 255 -7.20 -7.18 23.83
C SER A 255 -8.60 -7.64 23.46
N PRO A 256 -8.74 -8.64 22.57
CA PRO A 256 -10.02 -9.29 22.30
C PRO A 256 -10.67 -9.92 23.55
N LYS A 257 -9.84 -10.41 24.50
CA LYS A 257 -10.33 -10.98 25.77
C LYS A 257 -10.94 -9.92 26.70
N THR A 258 -10.52 -8.67 26.56
CA THR A 258 -11.10 -7.56 27.31
C THR A 258 -12.49 -7.25 26.76
N ILE A 259 -12.71 -7.33 25.45
CA ILE A 259 -14.03 -7.10 24.84
C ILE A 259 -15.07 -8.13 25.32
N SER A 260 -14.70 -9.42 25.36
CA SER A 260 -15.63 -10.50 25.74
C SER A 260 -16.01 -10.50 27.22
N SER A 261 -15.29 -9.76 28.07
CA SER A 261 -15.60 -9.61 29.50
C SER A 261 -16.40 -8.34 29.81
N MET A 262 -16.66 -7.49 28.82
CA MET A 262 -17.42 -6.25 29.00
C MET A 262 -18.93 -6.46 28.89
N PRO A 263 -19.74 -5.66 29.61
CA PRO A 263 -21.15 -5.53 29.32
C PRO A 263 -21.36 -5.08 27.86
N ASN A 264 -22.33 -5.65 27.16
CA ASN A 264 -22.65 -5.34 25.76
C ASN A 264 -21.52 -5.65 24.75
N SER A 265 -20.78 -6.74 24.96
CA SER A 265 -19.71 -7.21 24.07
C SER A 265 -20.12 -7.25 22.60
N ASP A 266 -21.33 -7.73 22.28
CA ASP A 266 -21.82 -7.85 20.90
C ASP A 266 -21.96 -6.49 20.21
N TRP A 267 -22.44 -5.49 20.94
CA TRP A 267 -22.56 -4.12 20.44
C TRP A 267 -21.17 -3.48 20.22
N ILE A 268 -20.21 -3.76 21.10
CA ILE A 268 -18.83 -3.30 20.96
C ILE A 268 -18.19 -3.94 19.73
N ILE A 269 -18.29 -5.26 19.58
CA ILE A 269 -17.76 -6.03 18.45
C ILE A 269 -18.34 -5.52 17.13
N GLN A 270 -19.64 -5.25 17.08
CA GLN A 270 -20.28 -4.70 15.89
C GLN A 270 -19.73 -3.31 15.51
N ASN A 271 -19.50 -2.44 16.50
CA ASN A 271 -18.93 -1.11 16.23
C ASN A 271 -17.44 -1.18 15.84
N VAL A 272 -16.68 -2.12 16.39
CA VAL A 272 -15.30 -2.40 15.96
C VAL A 272 -15.28 -2.84 14.50
N SER A 273 -16.12 -3.82 14.14
CA SER A 273 -16.29 -4.29 12.76
C SER A 273 -16.66 -3.14 11.81
N ASN A 274 -17.67 -2.33 12.15
CA ASN A 274 -18.09 -1.19 11.34
C ASN A 274 -16.97 -0.12 11.19
N SER A 275 -16.18 0.11 12.25
CA SER A 275 -15.08 1.08 12.23
C SER A 275 -13.91 0.61 11.37
N LEU A 276 -13.58 -0.69 11.41
CA LEU A 276 -12.61 -1.30 10.50
C LEU A 276 -13.10 -1.18 9.05
N GLY A 277 -14.40 -1.41 8.81
CA GLY A 277 -15.03 -1.23 7.51
C GLY A 277 -14.83 0.17 6.94
N LYS A 278 -15.07 1.21 7.74
CA LYS A 278 -14.82 2.62 7.35
C LYS A 278 -13.36 2.90 7.01
N GLY A 279 -12.40 2.23 7.66
CA GLY A 279 -10.97 2.34 7.36
C GLY A 279 -10.65 2.03 5.89
N TYR A 280 -11.39 1.10 5.27
CA TYR A 280 -11.17 0.71 3.89
C TYR A 280 -11.65 1.75 2.86
N TYR A 281 -12.40 2.78 3.22
CA TYR A 281 -12.92 3.77 2.26
C TYR A 281 -11.81 4.50 1.51
N PHE A 282 -10.72 4.85 2.20
CA PHE A 282 -9.55 5.43 1.55
C PHE A 282 -8.89 4.45 0.58
N SER A 283 -8.72 3.20 1.00
CA SER A 283 -8.15 2.13 0.15
C SER A 283 -9.01 1.82 -1.08
N ILE A 284 -10.33 1.90 -0.97
CA ILE A 284 -11.27 1.77 -2.10
C ILE A 284 -11.07 2.94 -3.07
N ALA A 285 -10.97 4.17 -2.55
CA ALA A 285 -10.73 5.35 -3.37
C ALA A 285 -9.39 5.27 -4.13
N THR A 286 -8.31 4.78 -3.49
CA THR A 286 -7.03 4.59 -4.18
C THR A 286 -7.08 3.48 -5.23
N ALA A 287 -7.82 2.39 -4.97
CA ALA A 287 -8.05 1.35 -5.96
C ALA A 287 -8.86 1.86 -7.18
N ALA A 288 -9.88 2.69 -6.95
CA ALA A 288 -10.62 3.36 -8.02
C ALA A 288 -9.72 4.33 -8.81
N ALA A 289 -8.80 5.04 -8.14
CA ALA A 289 -7.83 5.88 -8.83
C ALA A 289 -6.90 5.07 -9.74
N ILE A 290 -6.54 3.82 -9.38
CA ILE A 290 -5.78 2.92 -10.26
C ILE A 290 -6.53 2.67 -11.58
N LEU A 291 -7.85 2.51 -11.55
CA LEU A 291 -8.66 2.36 -12.76
C LEU A 291 -8.61 3.58 -13.66
N ILE A 292 -8.67 4.77 -13.06
CA ILE A 292 -8.63 6.03 -13.80
C ILE A 292 -7.27 6.16 -14.50
N ILE A 293 -6.17 5.89 -13.80
CA ILE A 293 -4.83 5.99 -14.40
C ILE A 293 -4.58 4.88 -15.45
N ALA A 294 -5.21 3.71 -15.30
CA ALA A 294 -5.09 2.61 -16.27
C ALA A 294 -5.52 3.02 -17.69
N ALA A 295 -6.47 3.95 -17.81
CA ALA A 295 -6.89 4.49 -19.10
C ALA A 295 -5.78 5.30 -19.81
N PHE A 296 -4.80 5.82 -19.06
CA PHE A 296 -3.70 6.64 -19.59
C PHE A 296 -2.39 5.87 -19.74
N ILE A 297 -2.29 4.67 -19.18
CA ILE A 297 -1.14 3.78 -19.35
C ILE A 297 -1.20 3.22 -20.77
N ARG A 298 -0.14 3.43 -21.56
CA ARG A 298 -0.06 2.88 -22.92
C ARG A 298 0.86 1.68 -22.94
N ASP A 299 0.37 0.58 -23.51
CA ASP A 299 1.16 -0.63 -23.72
C ASP A 299 2.40 -0.32 -24.57
N ARG A 300 3.55 -0.83 -24.10
CA ARG A 300 4.79 -0.90 -24.88
C ARG A 300 5.27 -2.33 -24.93
N ARG A 301 5.62 -2.79 -26.13
CA ARG A 301 6.24 -4.11 -26.30
C ARG A 301 7.64 -4.07 -25.71
N LEU A 302 7.98 -5.09 -24.92
CA LEU A 302 9.34 -5.36 -24.50
C LEU A 302 10.20 -5.53 -25.79
N SER A 303 11.33 -4.83 -25.90
CA SER A 303 12.25 -5.07 -27.02
C SER A 303 12.69 -6.54 -27.00
N GLY A 304 12.70 -7.23 -28.14
CA GLY A 304 12.76 -8.70 -28.26
C GLY A 304 13.90 -9.42 -27.51
N GLU A 305 14.95 -8.73 -27.09
CA GLU A 305 16.04 -9.27 -26.26
C GLU A 305 15.68 -9.43 -24.76
N MET A 306 14.68 -8.71 -24.25
CA MET A 306 14.22 -8.81 -22.85
C MET A 306 13.32 -10.03 -22.60
N THR A 307 12.71 -10.58 -23.65
CA THR A 307 11.92 -11.82 -23.59
C THR A 307 12.77 -13.07 -23.31
N VAL A 308 14.08 -13.00 -23.51
CA VAL A 308 15.02 -14.14 -23.33
C VAL A 308 15.65 -14.13 -21.93
N ALA A 309 15.53 -13.03 -21.19
CA ALA A 309 16.14 -12.83 -19.88
C ALA A 309 15.18 -13.05 -18.68
N LEU A 310 13.90 -13.32 -18.96
CA LEU A 310 12.85 -13.70 -18.01
C LEU A 310 12.48 -15.16 -18.19
#